data_AF-A0A534YQI6-F1
#
_entry.id   AF-A0A534YQI6-F1
#
_cell.length_a   1.000
_cell.length_b   1.000
_cell.length_c   1.000
_cell.angle_alpha   90.00
_cell.angle_beta   90.00
_cell.angle_gamma   90.00
#
_symmetry.space_group_name_H-M   'P 1'
#
loop_
_entity.id
_entity.type
_entity.pdbx_description
1 polymer ?
#
loop_
_entity_poly.entity_id
_entity_poly.type
_entity_poly.pdbx_seq_one_letter_code
_entity_poly.pdbx_strand_id
1 'polypeptide(L)'
;MTTGLFVNDVLYLCDPASCPTVPAEAAVKQGDADGNGSFFERFSSPALSDAADIAFQANVNDGLRTSGIYIRRAAGGTIETVARINDVAPGVSPRCSSGCWSRLR
;
A
#
# COMPACT_ATOMS: atom_id res chain seq x y z
N MET A 1 13.83 24.73 -13.58
CA MET A 1 12.45 24.91 -13.06
C MET A 1 11.90 23.52 -12.84
N THR A 2 11.97 23.00 -11.61
CA THR A 2 11.45 21.66 -11.30
C THR A 2 9.94 21.81 -11.22
N THR A 3 9.22 21.20 -12.15
CA THR A 3 7.75 21.16 -12.13
C THR A 3 7.32 20.59 -10.78
N GLY A 4 6.77 21.45 -9.93
CA GLY A 4 6.27 21.05 -8.62
C GLY A 4 5.18 20.01 -8.81
N LEU A 5 5.44 18.79 -8.36
CA LEU A 5 4.44 17.75 -8.24
C LEU A 5 3.40 18.26 -7.21
N PHE A 6 2.19 18.58 -7.67
CA PHE A 6 1.06 18.90 -6.80
C PHE A 6 0.56 17.63 -6.10
N VAL A 7 1.38 17.06 -5.21
CA VAL A 7 0.99 15.97 -4.32
C VAL A 7 1.35 16.34 -2.90
N ASN A 8 0.41 16.14 -2.00
CA ASN A 8 0.52 16.56 -0.60
C ASN A 8 1.41 15.62 0.24
N ASP A 9 1.68 14.41 -0.25
CA ASP A 9 2.48 13.37 0.41
C ASP A 9 3.22 12.54 -0.66
N VAL A 10 4.54 12.38 -0.50
CA VAL A 10 5.42 11.61 -1.39
C VAL A 10 6.47 10.87 -0.56
N LEU A 11 6.77 9.63 -0.93
CA LEU A 11 7.91 8.90 -0.41
C LEU A 11 9.07 8.90 -1.41
N TYR A 12 10.26 9.29 -0.96
CA TYR A 12 11.48 9.33 -1.77
C TYR A 12 12.46 8.24 -1.34
N LEU A 13 13.14 7.61 -2.30
CA LEU A 13 14.25 6.69 -2.02
C LEU A 13 15.58 7.37 -2.38
N CYS A 14 16.52 7.40 -1.43
CA CYS A 14 17.87 7.91 -1.62
C CYS A 14 18.88 6.76 -1.51
N ASP A 15 19.83 6.68 -2.44
CA ASP A 15 21.01 5.80 -2.35
C ASP A 15 22.12 6.50 -1.52
N PRO A 16 22.64 5.89 -0.44
CA PRO A 16 23.65 6.53 0.41
C PRO A 16 24.99 6.82 -0.28
N ALA A 17 25.34 6.11 -1.37
CA ALA A 17 26.58 6.35 -2.11
C ALA A 17 26.45 7.44 -3.18
N SER A 18 25.22 7.74 -3.61
CA SER A 18 24.96 8.60 -4.75
C SER A 18 23.91 9.68 -4.51
N CYS A 19 23.37 9.81 -3.29
CA CYS A 19 22.42 10.86 -2.83
C CYS A 19 22.60 12.13 -3.66
N PRO A 20 21.84 12.30 -4.74
CA PRO A 20 22.29 13.23 -5.75
C PRO A 20 21.70 14.61 -5.46
N THR A 21 22.36 15.63 -6.01
CA THR A 21 21.80 16.99 -6.12
C THR A 21 20.62 17.07 -7.11
N VAL A 22 20.20 15.95 -7.72
CA VAL A 22 18.96 15.79 -8.50
C VAL A 22 17.81 15.29 -7.61
N PRO A 23 16.55 15.65 -7.92
CA PRO A 23 15.42 15.28 -7.10
C PRO A 23 15.30 13.75 -7.03
N ALA A 24 15.14 13.23 -5.81
CA ALA A 24 14.93 11.82 -5.57
C ALA A 24 13.71 11.32 -6.37
N GLU A 25 13.79 10.08 -6.86
CA GLU A 25 12.67 9.46 -7.56
C GLU A 25 11.54 9.16 -6.58
N ALA A 26 10.31 9.51 -6.95
CA ALA A 26 9.14 9.21 -6.14
C ALA A 26 8.90 7.69 -6.16
N ALA A 27 8.99 7.05 -5.00
CA ALA A 27 8.70 5.63 -4.85
C ALA A 27 7.21 5.33 -5.06
N VAL A 28 6.35 6.18 -4.50
CA VAL A 28 4.90 6.17 -4.64
C VAL A 28 4.37 7.59 -4.37
N LYS A 29 3.29 7.99 -5.04
CA LYS A 29 2.63 9.29 -4.85
C LYS A 29 1.13 9.14 -4.70
N GLN A 30 0.51 10.13 -4.06
CA GLN A 30 -0.94 10.26 -4.02
C GLN A 30 -1.50 10.23 -5.46
N GLY A 31 -2.58 9.48 -5.66
CA GLY A 31 -3.19 9.24 -6.96
C GLY A 31 -2.61 8.04 -7.74
N ASP A 32 -1.54 7.39 -7.27
CA ASP A 32 -1.12 6.11 -7.83
C ASP A 32 -2.15 5.01 -7.50
N ALA A 33 -2.32 4.06 -8.41
CA ALA A 33 -3.24 2.94 -8.23
C ALA A 33 -2.71 1.95 -7.18
N ASP A 34 -3.61 1.42 -6.34
CA ASP A 34 -3.28 0.44 -5.30
C ASP A 34 -3.23 -1.02 -5.82
N GLY A 35 -3.55 -1.21 -7.10
CA GLY A 35 -3.64 -2.53 -7.75
C GLY A 35 -4.96 -3.27 -7.53
N ASN A 36 -5.90 -2.72 -6.75
CA ASN A 36 -7.19 -3.32 -6.43
C ASN A 36 -8.39 -2.45 -6.84
N GLY A 37 -8.18 -1.49 -7.74
CA GLY A 37 -9.23 -0.59 -8.23
C GLY A 37 -9.41 0.70 -7.42
N SER A 38 -8.49 1.00 -6.51
CA SER A 38 -8.46 2.25 -5.73
C SER A 38 -7.15 3.01 -5.95
N PHE A 39 -7.06 4.20 -5.37
CA PHE A 39 -5.93 5.11 -5.47
C PHE A 39 -5.46 5.56 -4.09
N PHE A 40 -4.16 5.75 -3.94
CA PHE A 40 -3.58 6.22 -2.69
C PHE A 40 -3.92 7.68 -2.42
N GLU A 41 -4.34 7.98 -1.19
CA GLU A 41 -4.70 9.33 -0.77
C GLU A 41 -3.68 9.92 0.19
N ARG A 42 -3.17 9.14 1.14
CA ARG A 42 -2.22 9.59 2.18
C ARG A 42 -1.31 8.44 2.59
N PHE A 43 -0.08 8.75 2.97
CA PHE A 43 0.90 7.76 3.42
C PHE A 43 1.26 7.99 4.88
N SER A 44 1.60 6.91 5.59
CA SER A 44 2.27 7.00 6.89
C SER A 44 3.77 6.74 6.74
N SER A 45 4.51 6.85 7.86
CA SER A 45 5.96 6.61 7.87
C SER A 45 6.29 5.23 7.30
N PRO A 46 7.20 5.15 6.30
CA PRO A 46 7.58 3.88 5.70
C PRO A 46 8.62 3.16 6.56
N ALA A 47 8.84 1.89 6.23
CA ALA A 47 10.04 1.15 6.60
C ALA A 47 10.80 0.74 5.33
N LEU A 48 12.14 0.72 5.41
CA LEU A 48 13.03 0.28 4.35
C LEU A 48 13.73 -1.01 4.80
N SER A 49 13.78 -2.00 3.92
CA SER A 49 14.54 -3.24 4.15
C SER A 49 15.94 -3.19 3.53
N ASP A 50 16.81 -4.14 3.90
CA ASP A 50 18.16 -4.28 3.32
C ASP A 50 18.15 -4.58 1.81
N ALA A 51 17.04 -5.15 1.30
CA ALA A 51 16.83 -5.37 -0.13
C ALA A 51 16.34 -4.11 -0.87
N ALA A 52 16.28 -2.97 -0.18
CA ALA A 52 15.70 -1.70 -0.63
C ALA A 52 14.18 -1.74 -0.91
N ASP A 53 13.47 -2.80 -0.50
CA ASP A 53 12.01 -2.80 -0.53
C ASP A 53 11.46 -1.81 0.50
N ILE A 54 10.37 -1.14 0.13
CA ILE A 54 9.74 -0.10 0.93
C ILE A 54 8.37 -0.59 1.38
N ALA A 55 8.18 -0.80 2.68
CA ALA A 55 6.88 -1.07 3.28
C ALA A 55 6.24 0.22 3.75
N PHE A 56 4.96 0.44 3.46
CA PHE A 56 4.25 1.64 3.89
C PHE A 56 2.77 1.33 4.13
N GLN A 57 2.18 2.05 5.08
CA GLN A 57 0.73 2.12 5.21
C GLN A 57 0.21 3.27 4.35
N ALA A 58 -0.92 3.05 3.67
CA ALA A 58 -1.62 4.10 2.94
C ALA A 58 -3.11 4.09 3.23
N ASN A 59 -3.72 5.28 3.19
CA ASN A 59 -5.17 5.41 2.99
C ASN A 59 -5.46 5.34 1.49
N VAL A 60 -6.58 4.76 1.13
CA VAL A 60 -7.06 4.69 -0.25
C VAL A 60 -8.48 5.19 -0.36
N ASN A 61 -8.87 5.62 -1.55
CA ASN A 61 -10.21 6.12 -1.85
C ASN A 61 -11.26 4.99 -1.99
N ASP A 62 -11.25 4.04 -1.06
CA ASP A 62 -12.23 2.95 -0.93
C ASP A 62 -13.00 3.15 0.38
N GLY A 63 -14.31 3.40 0.29
CA GLY A 63 -15.17 3.61 1.45
C GLY A 63 -15.33 2.39 2.37
N LEU A 64 -15.05 1.18 1.88
CA LEU A 64 -15.06 -0.05 2.66
C LEU A 64 -13.65 -0.46 3.10
N ARG A 65 -12.61 -0.14 2.33
CA ARG A 65 -11.23 -0.50 2.62
C ARG A 65 -10.34 0.72 2.73
N THR A 66 -10.67 1.61 3.67
CA THR A 66 -10.10 2.96 3.77
C THR A 66 -8.59 3.03 3.98
N SER A 67 -7.94 1.92 4.35
CA SER A 67 -6.48 1.84 4.46
C SER A 67 -5.93 0.41 4.32
N GLY A 68 -4.63 0.32 4.07
CA GLY A 68 -3.90 -0.94 3.95
C GLY A 68 -2.38 -0.81 4.13
N ILE A 69 -1.72 -1.95 4.12
CA ILE A 69 -0.26 -2.11 4.12
C ILE A 69 0.18 -2.58 2.74
N TYR A 70 1.20 -1.93 2.22
CA TYR A 70 1.72 -2.13 0.87
C TYR A 70 3.23 -2.28 0.92
N ILE A 71 3.78 -2.97 -0.07
CA ILE A 71 5.23 -3.06 -0.27
C ILE A 71 5.56 -2.69 -1.71
N ARG A 72 6.46 -1.73 -1.89
CA ARG A 72 7.09 -1.47 -3.18
C ARG A 72 8.36 -2.30 -3.28
N ARG A 73 8.42 -3.20 -4.25
CA ARG A 73 9.62 -3.97 -4.54
C ARG A 73 10.67 -3.09 -5.20
N ALA A 74 11.90 -3.15 -4.68
CA ALA A 74 13.04 -2.49 -5.33
C ALA A 74 13.25 -3.07 -6.74
N ALA A 75 13.17 -4.40 -6.83
CA ALA A 75 13.19 -5.10 -8.10
C ALA A 75 11.91 -4.81 -8.89
N GLY A 76 12.04 -4.09 -10.02
CA GLY A 76 10.94 -3.82 -10.93
C GLY A 76 9.98 -2.70 -10.49
N GLY A 77 10.10 -2.17 -9.28
CA GLY A 77 9.31 -1.02 -8.81
C GLY A 77 7.83 -1.31 -8.60
N THR A 78 7.43 -2.59 -8.53
CA THR A 78 6.03 -3.00 -8.40
C THR A 78 5.51 -2.75 -6.99
N ILE A 79 4.26 -2.31 -6.87
CA ILE A 79 3.55 -2.19 -5.60
C ILE A 79 2.67 -3.41 -5.41
N GLU A 80 2.87 -4.09 -4.28
CA GLU A 80 2.07 -5.23 -3.86
C GLU A 80 1.25 -4.86 -2.64
N THR A 81 -0.01 -5.31 -2.62
CA THR A 81 -0.87 -5.19 -1.44
C THR A 81 -0.56 -6.32 -0.47
N VAL A 82 -0.23 -5.99 0.77
CA VAL A 82 0.03 -6.98 1.83
C VAL A 82 -1.27 -7.32 2.56
N ALA A 83 -2.03 -6.29 2.97
CA ALA A 83 -3.32 -6.44 3.62
C ALA A 83 -4.09 -5.12 3.58
N ARG A 84 -5.42 -5.17 3.51
CA ARG A 84 -6.29 -4.00 3.67
C ARG A 84 -7.29 -4.21 4.81
N ILE A 85 -7.84 -3.10 5.31
CA ILE A 85 -9.01 -3.15 6.17
C ILE A 85 -10.11 -3.97 5.49
N ASN A 86 -10.82 -4.78 6.27
CA ASN A 86 -11.91 -5.67 5.83
C ASN A 86 -11.49 -6.79 4.86
N ASP A 87 -10.20 -7.04 4.66
CA ASP A 87 -9.77 -8.29 4.04
C ASP A 87 -10.01 -9.47 5.00
N VAL A 88 -10.40 -10.60 4.43
CA VAL A 88 -10.63 -11.83 5.21
C VAL A 88 -9.28 -12.35 5.70
N ALA A 89 -9.17 -12.58 7.00
CA ALA A 89 -7.96 -13.15 7.57
C ALA A 89 -7.66 -14.55 6.98
N PRO A 90 -6.40 -14.87 6.66
CA PRO A 90 -6.05 -16.22 6.22
C PRO A 90 -6.48 -17.27 7.24
N GLY A 91 -7.05 -18.38 6.77
CA GLY A 91 -7.44 -19.50 7.63
C GLY A 91 -8.81 -19.38 8.31
N VAL A 92 -9.49 -18.23 8.24
CA VAL A 92 -10.91 -18.14 8.63
C VAL A 92 -11.77 -18.44 7.40
N SER A 93 -12.34 -19.65 7.35
CA SER A 93 -13.54 -19.83 6.52
C SER A 93 -14.70 -19.30 7.37
N PRO A 94 -15.61 -18.44 6.85
CA PRO A 94 -16.88 -18.21 7.50
C PRO A 94 -17.68 -19.51 7.40
N ARG A 95 -17.34 -20.50 8.23
CA ARG A 95 -18.06 -21.76 8.35
C ARG A 95 -19.34 -21.49 9.11
N CYS A 96 -20.24 -20.73 8.48
CA CYS A 96 -21.68 -20.67 8.73
C CYS A 96 -22.35 -19.70 7.74
N SER A 97 -22.16 -19.88 6.43
CA SER A 97 -23.14 -19.42 5.45
C SER A 97 -24.01 -20.62 5.06
N SER A 98 -25.30 -20.56 5.41
CA SER A 98 -26.43 -21.42 4.99
C SER A 98 -26.64 -22.84 5.57
N GLY A 99 -25.93 -23.28 6.62
CA GLY A 99 -26.07 -24.67 7.10
C GLY A 99 -26.39 -24.93 8.59
N CYS A 100 -26.37 -23.93 9.47
CA CYS A 100 -26.37 -24.18 10.93
C CYS A 100 -27.74 -24.17 11.63
N TRP A 101 -28.85 -24.24 10.87
CA TRP A 101 -30.21 -24.24 11.42
C TRP A 101 -30.98 -25.52 11.05
N SER A 102 -30.42 -26.70 11.29
CA SER A 102 -31.23 -27.93 11.30
C SER A 102 -30.70 -28.93 12.31
N ARG A 103 -31.11 -28.73 13.57
CA ARG A 103 -31.39 -29.76 14.59
C ARG A 103 -31.72 -29.08 15.92
N LEU A 104 -32.85 -28.39 15.97
CA LEU A 104 -33.53 -28.04 17.22
C LEU A 104 -35.04 -27.91 16.95
N ARG A 105 -35.61 -28.99 16.39
CA ARG A 105 -36.92 -29.58 16.69
C ARG A 105 -37.28 -30.60 15.62
#